data_AF-A0A817HRH8-F1
#
_entry.id   AF-A0A817HRH8-F1
#
_cell.length_a   1.000
_cell.length_b   1.000
_cell.length_c   1.000
_cell.angle_alpha   90.00
_cell.angle_beta   90.00
_cell.angle_gamma   90.00
#
_symmetry.space_group_name_H-M   'P 1'
#
loop_
_entity.id
_entity.type
_entity.pdbx_description
1 polymer ?
#
loop_
_entity_poly.entity_id
_entity_poly.type
_entity_poly.pdbx_seq_one_letter_code
_entity_poly.pdbx_strand_id
1 'polypeptide(L)'
;MLTHNRILKFPEKIRHIKNLQVEDQLPLAAFGDFSPKFAAQWKEIFQNEIGSGYFEIWLARYEEMLRLPKAEKYRQVFKQRISALLNAMVSNPDLRKLCYYTASNVIATSHDGIIFSLFEIEVKHIEQRIIELQLSDEEVRQEIERAFNFYHLQELALLRAQEGSYENNATAEEEIVDAQETVLFFYTSPENTLEMPLGCEIPRYMYQPEMALANHHDVRKAVERIQREKNERGSDYLIDFVLNKEYWIKYLSKRYEDFITEHTQVFVDQMEEIESKKDKINEYDYLIQMNALVSEKNQLEREWYYQLSKNFVGD
;
A
#
# COMPACT_ATOMS: atom_id res chain seq x y z
N MET A 1 17.13 17.36 -3.16
CA MET A 1 18.12 16.36 -2.69
C MET A 1 18.28 16.48 -1.19
N LEU A 2 17.63 15.61 -0.43
CA LEU A 2 17.94 15.35 0.98
C LEU A 2 17.90 13.84 1.17
N THR A 3 19.07 13.21 1.05
CA THR A 3 19.29 11.79 1.28
C THR A 3 19.37 11.53 2.79
N HIS A 4 18.24 11.17 3.41
CA HIS A 4 18.24 10.64 4.78
C HIS A 4 18.47 9.12 4.74
N ASN A 5 19.72 8.72 4.57
CA ASN A 5 20.20 7.38 4.91
C ASN A 5 20.23 7.24 6.44
N ARG A 6 19.10 6.86 7.06
CA ARG A 6 19.12 6.29 8.41
C ARG A 6 19.17 4.77 8.28
N ILE A 7 20.38 4.23 8.43
CA ILE A 7 20.59 2.81 8.73
C ILE A 7 19.90 2.54 10.07
N LEU A 8 18.71 1.94 10.02
CA LEU A 8 18.03 1.44 11.20
C LEU A 8 18.89 0.32 11.79
N LYS A 9 19.55 0.61 12.92
CA LYS A 9 20.18 -0.43 13.74
C LYS A 9 19.05 -1.28 14.34
N PHE A 10 18.94 -2.51 13.87
CA PHE A 10 18.06 -3.52 14.45
C PHE A 10 18.35 -3.67 15.95
N PRO A 11 17.37 -3.51 16.85
CA PRO A 11 17.58 -3.82 18.26
C PRO A 11 17.74 -5.33 18.42
N GLU A 12 18.81 -5.76 19.09
CA GLU A 12 19.15 -7.17 19.40
C GLU A 12 18.12 -7.92 20.28
N LYS A 13 16.92 -7.37 20.48
CA LYS A 13 15.85 -7.92 21.33
C LYS A 13 14.90 -8.90 20.62
N ILE A 14 15.20 -9.35 19.40
CA ILE A 14 14.51 -10.50 18.78
C ILE A 14 15.12 -11.82 19.29
N ARG A 15 15.12 -12.05 20.60
CA ARG A 15 15.49 -13.35 21.21
C ARG A 15 14.40 -13.96 22.09
N HIS A 16 13.24 -13.32 22.20
CA HIS A 16 12.14 -13.81 23.06
C HIS A 16 10.80 -14.04 22.37
N ILE A 17 10.74 -14.15 21.04
CA ILE A 17 9.62 -14.83 20.37
C ILE A 17 9.90 -16.34 20.42
N LYS A 18 9.96 -16.89 21.63
CA LYS A 18 9.89 -18.33 21.88
C LYS A 18 8.70 -18.53 22.80
N ASN A 19 7.71 -19.26 22.32
CA ASN A 19 6.49 -19.72 23.01
C ASN A 19 5.21 -18.89 22.80
N LEU A 20 4.87 -18.54 21.56
CA LEU A 20 3.47 -18.60 21.15
C LEU A 20 3.27 -20.01 20.56
N GLN A 21 2.84 -20.94 21.40
CA GLN A 21 2.23 -22.17 20.89
C GLN A 21 0.94 -21.74 20.21
N VAL A 22 0.99 -21.59 18.89
CA VAL A 22 -0.21 -21.57 18.07
C VAL A 22 -0.79 -22.98 18.22
N GLU A 23 -1.80 -23.13 19.08
CA GLU A 23 -2.58 -24.37 19.16
C GLU A 23 -3.04 -24.73 17.74
N ASP A 24 -3.15 -26.04 17.42
CA ASP A 24 -3.37 -26.61 16.08
C ASP A 24 -4.63 -26.11 15.31
N GLN A 25 -5.33 -25.11 15.82
CA GLN A 25 -6.40 -24.40 15.13
C GLN A 25 -5.84 -23.11 14.51
N LEU A 26 -5.70 -23.13 13.19
CA LEU A 26 -5.46 -21.92 12.40
C LEU A 26 -6.49 -20.84 12.80
N PRO A 27 -6.09 -19.58 12.98
CA PRO A 27 -7.00 -18.47 13.35
C PRO A 27 -8.07 -18.19 12.29
N LEU A 28 -8.08 -18.92 11.18
CA LEU A 28 -9.03 -18.82 10.07
C LEU A 28 -10.49 -18.98 10.51
N ALA A 29 -10.78 -19.88 11.46
CA ALA A 29 -12.16 -20.08 11.94
C ALA A 29 -12.74 -18.82 12.59
N ALA A 30 -11.88 -17.91 13.05
CA ALA A 30 -12.30 -16.63 13.60
C ALA A 30 -12.84 -15.67 12.55
N PHE A 31 -12.44 -15.81 11.28
CA PHE A 31 -12.71 -14.82 10.22
C PHE A 31 -13.83 -15.24 9.25
N GLY A 32 -14.33 -16.47 9.34
CA GLY A 32 -15.48 -16.91 8.58
C GLY A 32 -15.69 -18.41 8.59
N ASP A 33 -16.84 -18.83 8.09
CA ASP A 33 -17.17 -20.24 7.86
C ASP A 33 -16.52 -20.71 6.55
N PHE A 34 -15.22 -20.92 6.59
CA PHE A 34 -14.47 -21.41 5.44
C PHE A 34 -14.73 -22.90 5.19
N SER A 35 -14.80 -23.30 3.92
CA SER A 35 -14.92 -24.72 3.56
C SER A 35 -13.70 -25.51 4.06
N PRO A 36 -13.84 -26.82 4.37
CA PRO A 36 -12.70 -27.66 4.76
C PRO A 36 -11.56 -27.66 3.73
N LYS A 37 -11.89 -27.54 2.45
CA LYS A 37 -10.92 -27.41 1.36
C LYS A 37 -10.11 -26.12 1.47
N PHE A 38 -10.76 -25.00 1.74
CA PHE A 38 -10.09 -23.70 1.92
C PHE A 38 -9.18 -23.72 3.15
N ALA A 39 -9.64 -24.27 4.27
CA ALA A 39 -8.82 -24.41 5.47
C ALA A 39 -7.59 -25.31 5.24
N ALA A 40 -7.74 -26.40 4.49
CA ALA A 40 -6.62 -27.27 4.12
C ALA A 40 -5.59 -26.56 3.22
N GLN A 41 -6.04 -25.75 2.26
CA GLN A 41 -5.15 -24.96 1.40
C GLN A 41 -4.32 -23.97 2.22
N TRP A 42 -4.95 -23.24 3.14
CA TRP A 42 -4.20 -22.31 4.00
C TRP A 42 -3.24 -23.02 4.94
N LYS A 43 -3.62 -24.20 5.46
CA LYS A 43 -2.70 -25.02 6.25
C LYS A 43 -1.43 -25.36 5.46
N GLU A 44 -1.59 -25.75 4.20
CA GLU A 44 -0.47 -26.04 3.31
C GLU A 44 0.38 -24.78 3.04
N ILE A 45 -0.25 -23.64 2.79
CA ILE A 45 0.43 -22.35 2.59
C ILE A 45 1.28 -21.99 3.83
N PHE A 46 0.70 -22.05 5.04
CA PHE A 46 1.42 -21.72 6.28
C PHE A 46 2.59 -22.67 6.58
N GLN A 47 2.49 -23.93 6.17
CA GLN A 47 3.55 -24.91 6.38
C GLN A 47 4.72 -24.76 5.40
N ASN A 48 4.44 -24.29 4.18
CA ASN A 48 5.40 -24.37 3.07
C ASN A 48 5.97 -23.02 2.63
N GLU A 49 5.28 -21.91 2.89
CA GLU A 49 5.72 -20.59 2.41
C GLU A 49 6.57 -19.83 3.43
N ILE A 50 7.73 -19.34 2.98
CA ILE A 50 8.63 -18.50 3.77
C ILE A 50 7.92 -17.18 4.11
N GLY A 51 7.96 -16.81 5.39
CA GLY A 51 7.36 -15.56 5.89
C GLY A 51 5.88 -15.68 6.28
N SER A 52 5.21 -16.79 5.93
CA SER A 52 3.79 -17.02 6.26
C SER A 52 3.51 -17.02 7.77
N GLY A 53 4.48 -17.44 8.60
CA GLY A 53 4.36 -17.40 10.06
C GLY A 53 4.21 -15.99 10.64
N TYR A 54 4.77 -14.96 10.00
CA TYR A 54 4.51 -13.57 10.43
C TYR A 54 3.05 -13.19 10.16
N PHE A 55 2.50 -13.63 9.03
CA PHE A 55 1.09 -13.38 8.72
C PHE A 55 0.15 -14.18 9.62
N GLU A 56 0.51 -15.41 10.01
CA GLU A 56 -0.24 -16.19 10.99
C GLU A 56 -0.30 -15.50 12.36
N ILE A 57 0.84 -14.99 12.85
CA ILE A 57 0.89 -14.19 14.09
C ILE A 57 0.04 -12.91 13.94
N TRP A 58 0.10 -12.25 12.78
CA TRP A 58 -0.70 -11.06 12.52
C TRP A 58 -2.20 -11.36 12.58
N LEU A 59 -2.66 -12.45 11.95
CA LEU A 59 -4.04 -12.91 12.03
C LEU A 59 -4.46 -13.22 13.47
N ALA A 60 -3.62 -13.92 14.24
CA ALA A 60 -3.92 -14.23 15.64
C ALA A 60 -4.09 -12.95 16.48
N ARG A 61 -3.17 -11.99 16.36
CA ARG A 61 -3.30 -10.72 17.08
C ARG A 61 -4.48 -9.87 16.60
N TYR A 62 -4.81 -9.93 15.30
CA TYR A 62 -5.99 -9.29 14.75
C TYR A 62 -7.26 -9.90 15.37
N GLU A 63 -7.33 -11.23 15.50
CA GLU A 63 -8.43 -11.91 16.16
C GLU A 63 -8.57 -11.48 17.64
N GLU A 64 -7.46 -11.45 18.39
CA GLU A 64 -7.45 -11.02 19.80
C GLU A 64 -8.04 -9.62 19.96
N MET A 65 -7.66 -8.69 19.07
CA MET A 65 -8.19 -7.34 19.04
C MET A 65 -9.69 -7.31 18.72
N LEU A 66 -10.18 -8.16 17.82
CA LEU A 66 -11.62 -8.30 17.55
C LEU A 66 -12.43 -8.90 18.72
N ARG A 67 -11.80 -9.61 19.66
CA ARG A 67 -12.47 -10.13 20.86
C ARG A 67 -12.71 -9.06 21.92
N LEU A 68 -12.08 -7.89 21.82
CA LEU A 68 -12.27 -6.80 22.77
C LEU A 68 -13.73 -6.31 22.75
N PRO A 69 -14.34 -5.98 23.92
CA PRO A 69 -15.73 -5.50 23.98
C PRO A 69 -15.99 -4.26 23.13
N LYS A 70 -14.98 -3.40 22.96
CA LYS A 70 -15.04 -2.19 22.13
C LYS A 70 -15.20 -2.50 20.63
N ALA A 71 -14.74 -3.67 20.18
CA ALA A 71 -14.81 -4.10 18.78
C ALA A 71 -16.12 -4.83 18.43
N GLU A 72 -16.98 -5.14 19.41
CA GLU A 72 -18.20 -5.96 19.21
C GLU A 72 -19.07 -5.47 18.04
N LYS A 73 -19.29 -4.15 17.95
CA LYS A 73 -20.13 -3.53 16.92
C LYS A 73 -19.57 -3.65 15.50
N TYR A 74 -18.25 -3.84 15.36
CA TYR A 74 -17.54 -3.80 14.08
C TYR A 74 -16.88 -5.13 13.71
N ARG A 75 -16.92 -6.09 14.63
CA ARG A 75 -16.31 -7.40 14.48
C ARG A 75 -16.70 -8.07 13.17
N GLN A 76 -17.98 -8.05 12.80
CA GLN A 76 -18.44 -8.72 11.58
C GLN A 76 -17.88 -8.07 10.31
N VAL A 77 -17.83 -6.75 10.27
CA VAL A 77 -17.28 -5.99 9.13
C VAL A 77 -15.80 -6.32 8.93
N PHE A 78 -15.01 -6.35 10.01
CA PHE A 78 -13.60 -6.73 9.91
C PHE A 78 -13.39 -8.19 9.53
N LYS A 79 -14.19 -9.11 10.07
CA LYS A 79 -14.14 -10.52 9.65
C LYS A 79 -14.41 -10.66 8.15
N GLN A 80 -15.39 -9.95 7.62
CA GLN A 80 -15.68 -9.94 6.18
C GLN A 80 -14.50 -9.43 5.35
N ARG A 81 -13.85 -8.34 5.78
CA ARG A 81 -12.67 -7.79 5.10
C ARG A 81 -11.49 -8.76 5.12
N ILE A 82 -11.18 -9.34 6.27
CA ILE A 82 -10.13 -10.37 6.39
C ILE A 82 -10.47 -11.59 5.55
N SER A 83 -11.73 -12.04 5.55
CA SER A 83 -12.18 -13.15 4.70
C SER A 83 -12.03 -12.85 3.21
N ALA A 84 -12.39 -11.65 2.75
CA ALA A 84 -12.20 -11.23 1.37
C ALA A 84 -10.70 -11.22 0.99
N LEU A 85 -9.85 -10.68 1.86
CA LEU A 85 -8.40 -10.70 1.69
C LEU A 85 -7.84 -12.14 1.62
N LEU A 86 -8.24 -13.00 2.55
CA LEU A 86 -7.81 -14.40 2.56
C LEU A 86 -8.25 -15.12 1.27
N ASN A 87 -9.48 -14.89 0.80
CA ASN A 87 -9.94 -15.43 -0.47
C ASN A 87 -9.09 -14.97 -1.65
N ALA A 88 -8.75 -13.68 -1.72
CA ALA A 88 -7.89 -13.13 -2.76
C ALA A 88 -6.46 -13.68 -2.72
N MET A 89 -5.94 -13.95 -1.52
CA MET A 89 -4.59 -14.45 -1.32
C MET A 89 -4.42 -15.93 -1.69
N VAL A 90 -5.47 -16.76 -1.64
CA VAL A 90 -5.34 -18.21 -1.90
C VAL A 90 -4.71 -18.51 -3.25
N SER A 91 -5.14 -17.82 -4.31
CA SER A 91 -4.64 -18.05 -5.67
C SER A 91 -3.53 -17.10 -6.10
N ASN A 92 -3.08 -16.18 -5.24
CA ASN A 92 -2.14 -15.12 -5.61
C ASN A 92 -0.87 -15.14 -4.72
N PRO A 93 0.20 -15.86 -5.14
CA PRO A 93 1.42 -15.98 -4.34
C PRO A 93 2.16 -14.64 -4.16
N ASP A 94 2.07 -13.72 -5.11
CA ASP A 94 2.75 -12.44 -5.00
C ASP A 94 2.02 -11.50 -4.03
N LEU A 95 0.69 -11.53 -4.03
CA LEU A 95 -0.09 -10.88 -2.98
C LEU A 95 0.23 -11.45 -1.60
N ARG A 96 0.40 -12.79 -1.48
CA ARG A 96 0.80 -13.42 -0.22
C ARG A 96 2.12 -12.88 0.28
N LYS A 97 3.16 -12.85 -0.56
CA LYS A 97 4.47 -12.29 -0.20
C LYS A 97 4.39 -10.83 0.26
N LEU A 98 3.62 -10.00 -0.43
CA LEU A 98 3.41 -8.60 -0.04
C LEU A 98 2.75 -8.50 1.34
N CYS A 99 1.70 -9.29 1.60
CA CYS A 99 1.03 -9.31 2.90
C CYS A 99 1.94 -9.84 4.01
N TYR A 100 2.76 -10.85 3.73
CA TYR A 100 3.71 -11.41 4.69
C TYR A 100 4.76 -10.37 5.09
N TYR A 101 5.28 -9.63 4.10
CA TYR A 101 6.20 -8.54 4.33
C TYR A 101 5.57 -7.45 5.19
N THR A 102 4.37 -6.97 4.84
CA THR A 102 3.65 -5.96 5.64
C THR A 102 3.38 -6.43 7.06
N ALA A 103 2.88 -7.67 7.23
CA ALA A 103 2.66 -8.26 8.54
C ALA A 103 3.94 -8.35 9.39
N SER A 104 5.06 -8.71 8.77
CA SER A 104 6.35 -8.79 9.46
C SER A 104 6.83 -7.43 9.98
N ASN A 105 6.61 -6.36 9.21
CA ASN A 105 6.98 -5.00 9.62
C ASN A 105 6.16 -4.53 10.83
N VAL A 106 4.87 -4.85 10.85
CA VAL A 106 3.93 -4.41 11.89
C VAL A 106 4.16 -5.13 13.20
N ILE A 107 4.41 -6.45 13.15
CA ILE A 107 4.74 -7.23 14.34
C ILE A 107 6.00 -6.72 15.02
N ALA A 108 6.95 -6.19 14.24
CA ALA A 108 8.20 -5.64 14.73
C ALA A 108 8.07 -4.23 15.35
N THR A 109 7.02 -3.46 15.04
CA THR A 109 6.97 -2.02 15.33
C THR A 109 5.94 -1.59 16.38
N SER A 110 4.73 -2.15 16.46
CA SER A 110 3.77 -1.81 17.53
C SER A 110 2.60 -2.80 17.67
N HIS A 111 1.89 -2.76 18.81
CA HIS A 111 0.67 -3.57 19.02
C HIS A 111 -0.56 -2.94 18.34
N ASP A 112 -0.65 -1.61 18.31
CA ASP A 112 -1.77 -0.86 17.71
C ASP A 112 -1.68 -0.73 16.18
N GLY A 113 -0.51 -0.99 15.60
CA GLY A 113 -0.28 -0.99 14.15
C GLY A 113 -1.05 -2.09 13.39
N ILE A 114 -1.70 -3.03 14.08
CA ILE A 114 -2.39 -4.17 13.48
C ILE A 114 -3.62 -3.72 12.66
N ILE A 115 -4.45 -2.83 13.18
CA ILE A 115 -5.62 -2.35 12.43
C ILE A 115 -5.16 -1.51 11.24
N PHE A 116 -4.19 -0.62 11.47
CA PHE A 116 -3.59 0.22 10.44
C PHE A 116 -3.04 -0.62 9.29
N SER A 117 -2.34 -1.72 9.60
CA SER A 117 -1.75 -2.59 8.58
C SER A 117 -2.75 -3.37 7.73
N LEU A 118 -3.99 -3.57 8.18
CA LEU A 118 -5.03 -4.13 7.30
C LEU A 118 -5.23 -3.19 6.12
N PHE A 119 -5.32 -1.89 6.35
CA PHE A 119 -5.50 -0.92 5.28
C PHE A 119 -4.30 -0.90 4.31
N GLU A 120 -3.07 -0.98 4.82
CA GLU A 120 -1.88 -1.10 3.96
C GLU A 120 -1.94 -2.36 3.09
N ILE A 121 -2.34 -3.49 3.67
CA ILE A 121 -2.51 -4.75 2.94
C ILE A 121 -3.60 -4.64 1.87
N GLU A 122 -4.73 -3.99 2.17
CA GLU A 122 -5.81 -3.80 1.21
C GLU A 122 -5.40 -2.94 0.02
N VAL A 123 -4.55 -1.93 0.25
CA VAL A 123 -3.95 -1.17 -0.86
C VAL A 123 -3.04 -2.05 -1.69
N LYS A 124 -2.19 -2.88 -1.07
CA LYS A 124 -1.35 -3.85 -1.82
C LYS A 124 -2.20 -4.84 -2.62
N HIS A 125 -3.36 -5.21 -2.11
CA HIS A 125 -4.32 -6.00 -2.86
C HIS A 125 -4.87 -5.26 -4.08
N ILE A 126 -5.21 -3.97 -3.97
CA ILE A 126 -5.62 -3.14 -5.11
C ILE A 126 -4.51 -3.07 -6.16
N GLU A 127 -3.29 -2.72 -5.74
CA GLU A 127 -2.12 -2.63 -6.62
C GLU A 127 -1.92 -3.94 -7.41
N GLN A 128 -1.99 -5.08 -6.72
CA GLN A 128 -1.82 -6.38 -7.34
C GLN A 128 -3.00 -6.76 -8.26
N ARG A 129 -4.23 -6.36 -7.92
CA ARG A 129 -5.40 -6.58 -8.78
C ARG A 129 -5.26 -5.83 -10.10
N ILE A 130 -4.80 -4.58 -10.06
CA ILE A 130 -4.55 -3.78 -11.26
C ILE A 130 -3.50 -4.49 -12.15
N ILE A 131 -2.41 -4.99 -11.57
CA ILE A 131 -1.32 -5.63 -12.33
C ILE A 131 -1.72 -7.00 -12.91
N GLU A 132 -2.42 -7.84 -12.12
CA GLU A 132 -2.60 -9.26 -12.46
C GLU A 132 -3.91 -9.59 -13.13
N LEU A 133 -4.97 -8.86 -12.81
CA LEU A 133 -6.28 -9.14 -13.38
C LEU A 133 -6.43 -8.38 -14.69
N GLN A 134 -7.08 -9.02 -15.67
CA GLN A 134 -7.50 -8.38 -16.91
C GLN A 134 -8.76 -7.54 -16.65
N LEU A 135 -8.62 -6.53 -15.80
CA LEU A 135 -9.68 -5.57 -15.49
C LEU A 135 -10.02 -4.77 -16.74
N SER A 136 -11.29 -4.39 -16.86
CA SER A 136 -11.69 -3.36 -17.82
C SER A 136 -11.12 -1.99 -17.43
N ASP A 137 -11.02 -1.07 -18.38
CA ASP A 137 -10.44 0.25 -18.13
C ASP A 137 -11.21 1.03 -17.04
N GLU A 138 -12.54 0.85 -16.97
CA GLU A 138 -13.38 1.43 -15.91
C GLU A 138 -13.11 0.80 -14.53
N GLU A 139 -12.92 -0.52 -14.44
CA GLU A 139 -12.54 -1.17 -13.18
C GLU A 139 -11.15 -0.69 -12.73
N VAL A 140 -10.21 -0.52 -13.65
CA VAL A 140 -8.89 0.05 -13.34
C VAL A 140 -9.03 1.47 -12.81
N ARG A 141 -9.86 2.31 -13.44
CA ARG A 141 -10.15 3.68 -12.99
C ARG A 141 -10.69 3.72 -11.57
N GLN A 142 -11.67 2.87 -11.26
CA GLN A 142 -12.25 2.77 -9.92
C GLN A 142 -11.23 2.33 -8.87
N GLU A 143 -10.39 1.35 -9.20
CA GLU A 143 -9.33 0.89 -8.29
C GLU A 143 -8.26 1.98 -8.06
N ILE A 144 -7.90 2.75 -9.09
CA ILE A 144 -7.04 3.94 -8.96
C ILE A 144 -7.68 4.98 -8.05
N GLU A 145 -8.97 5.28 -8.23
CA GLU A 145 -9.68 6.26 -7.41
C GLU A 145 -9.72 5.88 -5.93
N ARG A 146 -9.95 4.60 -5.62
CA ARG A 146 -9.89 4.06 -4.26
C ARG A 146 -8.49 4.19 -3.66
N ALA A 147 -7.46 3.78 -4.40
CA ALA A 147 -6.08 3.93 -3.95
C ALA A 147 -5.71 5.40 -3.74
N PHE A 148 -6.10 6.28 -4.68
CA PHE A 148 -5.89 7.71 -4.62
C PHE A 148 -6.50 8.32 -3.35
N ASN A 149 -7.78 8.04 -3.09
CA ASN A 149 -8.49 8.56 -1.93
C ASN A 149 -7.82 8.10 -0.63
N PHE A 150 -7.45 6.82 -0.58
CA PHE A 150 -6.77 6.23 0.57
C PHE A 150 -5.44 6.95 0.89
N TYR A 151 -4.56 7.06 -0.11
CA TYR A 151 -3.23 7.63 0.08
C TYR A 151 -3.27 9.11 0.45
N HIS A 152 -4.12 9.91 -0.20
CA HIS A 152 -4.22 11.33 0.13
C HIS A 152 -4.84 11.56 1.50
N LEU A 153 -5.83 10.76 1.89
CA LEU A 153 -6.40 10.85 3.23
C LEU A 153 -5.35 10.45 4.30
N GLN A 154 -4.54 9.43 4.01
CA GLN A 154 -3.41 9.04 4.85
C GLN A 154 -2.40 10.17 5.03
N GLU A 155 -1.99 10.81 3.93
CA GLU A 155 -1.02 11.90 3.95
C GLU A 155 -1.52 13.06 4.82
N LEU A 156 -2.78 13.47 4.63
CA LEU A 156 -3.38 14.54 5.43
C LEU A 156 -3.51 14.17 6.91
N ALA A 157 -3.81 12.90 7.22
CA ALA A 157 -3.86 12.43 8.59
C ALA A 157 -2.48 12.42 9.25
N LEU A 158 -1.43 11.98 8.53
CA LEU A 158 -0.05 11.99 9.02
C LEU A 158 0.45 13.41 9.25
N LEU A 159 0.14 14.35 8.36
CA LEU A 159 0.44 15.77 8.56
C LEU A 159 -0.22 16.31 9.82
N ARG A 160 -1.50 15.99 10.04
CA ARG A 160 -2.21 16.43 11.25
C ARG A 160 -1.62 15.82 12.52
N ALA A 161 -1.22 14.55 12.48
CA ALA A 161 -0.55 13.89 13.60
C ALA A 161 0.79 14.56 13.94
N GLN A 162 1.58 14.91 12.92
CA GLN A 162 2.85 15.63 13.09
C GLN A 162 2.64 17.01 13.73
N GLU A 163 1.64 17.77 13.26
CA GLU A 163 1.27 19.06 13.84
C GLU A 163 0.88 18.93 15.31
N GLY A 164 -0.02 18.00 15.65
CA GLY A 164 -0.45 17.79 17.03
C GLY A 164 0.67 17.28 17.95
N SER A 165 1.56 16.42 17.43
CA SER A 165 2.69 15.90 18.21
C SER A 165 3.66 17.02 18.58
N TYR A 166 3.90 17.94 17.63
CA TYR A 166 4.70 19.14 17.87
C TYR A 166 4.05 20.08 18.90
N GLU A 167 2.74 20.30 18.80
CA GLU A 167 1.97 21.10 19.77
C GLU A 167 2.06 20.54 21.19
N ASN A 168 2.13 19.20 21.33
CA ASN A 168 2.17 18.51 22.61
C ASN A 168 3.59 18.22 23.14
N ASN A 169 4.65 18.56 22.39
CA ASN A 169 6.04 18.18 22.69
C ASN A 169 6.21 16.66 22.91
N ALA A 170 5.56 15.86 22.06
CA ALA A 170 5.60 14.41 22.14
C ALA A 170 7.04 13.86 21.94
N THR A 171 7.31 12.72 22.55
CA THR A 171 8.51 11.92 22.27
C THR A 171 8.37 11.19 20.93
N ALA A 172 9.49 10.71 20.39
CA ALA A 172 9.48 9.97 19.12
C ALA A 172 8.65 8.67 19.16
N GLU A 173 8.42 8.08 20.33
CA GLU A 173 7.57 6.89 20.48
C GLU A 173 6.09 7.28 20.49
N GLU A 174 5.74 8.37 21.18
CA GLU A 174 4.39 8.95 21.18
C GLU A 174 3.99 9.44 19.78
N GLU A 175 4.91 10.09 19.04
CA GLU A 175 4.68 10.53 17.65
C GLU A 175 4.21 9.39 16.73
N ILE A 176 4.74 8.17 16.91
CA ILE A 176 4.39 7.00 16.09
C ILE A 176 2.98 6.51 16.44
N VAL A 177 2.65 6.43 17.73
CA VAL A 177 1.33 5.98 18.20
C VAL A 177 0.26 7.01 17.78
N ASP A 178 0.51 8.29 18.04
CA ASP A 178 -0.37 9.39 17.68
C ASP A 178 -0.65 9.42 16.17
N ALA A 179 0.35 9.12 15.34
CA ALA A 179 0.19 8.99 13.89
C ALA A 179 -0.71 7.83 13.48
N GLN A 180 -0.54 6.66 14.09
CA GLN A 180 -1.38 5.48 13.79
C GLN A 180 -2.84 5.72 14.21
N GLU A 181 -3.06 6.28 15.40
CA GLU A 181 -4.38 6.59 15.93
C GLU A 181 -5.08 7.68 15.13
N THR A 182 -4.36 8.74 14.74
CA THR A 182 -4.89 9.81 13.90
C THR A 182 -5.27 9.32 12.50
N VAL A 183 -4.44 8.48 11.87
CA VAL A 183 -4.78 7.89 10.57
C VAL A 183 -6.01 6.99 10.67
N LEU A 184 -6.07 6.14 11.70
CA LEU A 184 -7.24 5.29 11.94
C LEU A 184 -8.51 6.13 12.16
N PHE A 185 -8.39 7.25 12.86
CA PHE A 185 -9.48 8.19 13.08
C PHE A 185 -9.98 8.81 11.77
N PHE A 186 -9.09 9.22 10.87
CA PHE A 186 -9.47 9.74 9.55
C PHE A 186 -10.24 8.69 8.74
N TYR A 187 -9.81 7.43 8.75
CA TYR A 187 -10.48 6.38 8.00
C TYR A 187 -11.86 6.05 8.53
N THR A 188 -12.03 6.04 9.85
CA THR A 188 -13.21 5.52 10.54
C THR A 188 -14.18 6.61 11.00
N SER A 189 -13.80 7.87 10.83
CA SER A 189 -14.68 9.01 11.08
C SER A 189 -15.90 8.98 10.14
N PRO A 190 -17.11 9.25 10.65
CA PRO A 190 -18.31 9.31 9.81
C PRO A 190 -18.26 10.42 8.75
N GLU A 191 -17.45 11.45 8.97
CA GLU A 191 -17.22 12.55 8.02
C GLU A 191 -16.41 12.11 6.80
N ASN A 192 -15.72 10.95 6.87
CA ASN A 192 -15.05 10.40 5.71
C ASN A 192 -16.08 9.83 4.72
N THR A 193 -16.34 10.55 3.65
CA THR A 193 -17.25 10.13 2.57
C THR A 193 -16.53 9.53 1.37
N LEU A 194 -15.19 9.43 1.41
CA LEU A 194 -14.42 8.86 0.31
C LEU A 194 -14.64 7.35 0.21
N GLU A 195 -14.65 6.85 -1.02
CA GLU A 195 -14.63 5.41 -1.25
C GLU A 195 -13.24 4.86 -0.91
N MET A 196 -13.21 3.73 -0.21
CA MET A 196 -12.03 3.17 0.42
C MET A 196 -11.74 1.75 -0.10
N PRO A 197 -10.54 1.20 0.14
CA PRO A 197 -10.14 -0.09 -0.39
C PRO A 197 -11.10 -1.24 -0.06
N LEU A 198 -11.13 -2.25 -0.95
CA LEU A 198 -12.00 -3.44 -0.92
C LEU A 198 -13.52 -3.23 -1.03
N GLY A 199 -14.01 -2.01 -1.21
CA GLY A 199 -15.45 -1.74 -1.39
C GLY A 199 -16.33 -2.21 -0.21
N CYS A 200 -15.69 -2.61 0.89
CA CYS A 200 -16.36 -3.01 2.11
C CYS A 200 -16.68 -1.76 2.91
N GLU A 201 -17.85 -1.74 3.55
CA GLU A 201 -18.22 -0.66 4.45
C GLU A 201 -17.12 -0.52 5.51
N ILE A 202 -16.45 0.63 5.58
CA ILE A 202 -15.61 0.90 6.74
C ILE A 202 -16.54 1.01 7.93
N PRO A 203 -16.21 0.36 9.07
CA PRO A 203 -16.93 0.61 10.30
C PRO A 203 -16.72 2.06 10.71
N ARG A 204 -17.61 2.93 10.22
CA ARG A 204 -17.72 4.31 10.68
C ARG A 204 -18.06 4.22 12.17
N TYR A 205 -17.54 5.14 12.98
CA TYR A 205 -17.74 5.16 14.44
C TYR A 205 -16.88 4.20 15.28
N MET A 206 -15.73 3.71 14.80
CA MET A 206 -14.65 3.23 15.71
C MET A 206 -13.99 4.38 16.47
N TYR A 207 -14.85 5.19 17.07
CA TYR A 207 -14.59 6.51 17.61
C TYR A 207 -13.94 6.39 18.98
N GLN A 208 -12.69 6.82 19.06
CA GLN A 208 -11.97 7.13 20.30
C GLN A 208 -11.31 8.49 20.12
N PRO A 209 -12.09 9.58 20.16
CA PRO A 209 -11.61 10.94 19.93
C PRO A 209 -10.53 11.34 20.94
N GLU A 210 -10.49 10.68 22.09
CA GLU A 210 -9.52 10.95 23.15
C GLU A 210 -8.12 10.44 22.80
N MET A 211 -7.99 9.60 21.76
CA MET A 211 -6.72 9.01 21.33
C MET A 211 -6.15 9.67 20.06
N ALA A 212 -6.99 10.31 19.24
CA ALA A 212 -6.51 10.95 18.02
C ALA A 212 -6.13 12.42 18.26
N LEU A 213 -5.05 12.89 17.62
CA LEU A 213 -4.68 14.31 17.58
C LEU A 213 -5.52 15.11 16.57
N ALA A 214 -6.69 14.59 16.20
CA ALA A 214 -7.58 15.14 15.20
C ALA A 214 -9.04 15.06 15.64
N ASN A 215 -9.86 15.92 15.06
CA ASN A 215 -11.30 15.97 15.30
C ASN A 215 -12.07 15.84 13.97
N HIS A 216 -13.40 15.73 14.06
CA HIS A 216 -14.26 15.55 12.88
C HIS A 216 -14.16 16.71 11.86
N HIS A 217 -13.87 17.93 12.31
CA HIS A 217 -13.67 19.08 11.41
C HIS A 217 -12.41 18.92 10.56
N ASP A 218 -11.34 18.33 11.13
CA ASP A 218 -10.11 18.03 10.39
C ASP A 218 -10.37 17.01 9.28
N VAL A 219 -11.14 15.96 9.58
CA VAL A 219 -11.52 14.95 8.58
C VAL A 219 -12.38 15.57 7.47
N ARG A 220 -13.38 16.38 7.83
CA ARG A 220 -14.24 17.04 6.85
C ARG A 220 -13.42 17.95 5.92
N LYS A 221 -12.53 18.77 6.48
CA LYS A 221 -11.60 19.61 5.72
C LYS A 221 -10.71 18.80 4.79
N ALA A 222 -10.22 17.63 5.25
CA ALA A 222 -9.37 16.77 4.44
C ALA A 222 -10.13 16.20 3.24
N VAL A 223 -11.35 15.71 3.45
CA VAL A 223 -12.24 15.23 2.38
C VAL A 223 -12.58 16.35 1.40
N GLU A 224 -12.99 17.53 1.90
CA GLU A 224 -13.28 18.70 1.07
C GLU A 224 -12.06 19.13 0.26
N ARG A 225 -10.86 19.09 0.85
CA ARG A 225 -9.61 19.40 0.15
C ARG A 225 -9.36 18.40 -0.99
N ILE A 226 -9.46 17.10 -0.73
CA ILE A 226 -9.25 16.06 -1.74
C ILE A 226 -10.24 16.22 -2.90
N GLN A 227 -11.53 16.41 -2.60
CA GLN A 227 -12.57 16.60 -3.60
C GLN A 227 -12.38 17.89 -4.40
N ARG A 228 -12.02 18.99 -3.73
CA ARG A 228 -11.74 20.27 -4.37
C ARG A 228 -10.55 20.16 -5.33
N GLU A 229 -9.44 19.56 -4.89
CA GLU A 229 -8.26 19.39 -5.74
C GLU A 229 -8.54 18.46 -6.93
N LYS A 230 -9.35 17.39 -6.74
CA LYS A 230 -9.88 16.57 -7.85
C LYS A 230 -10.67 17.40 -8.86
N ASN A 231 -11.57 18.28 -8.40
CA ASN A 231 -12.39 19.11 -9.27
C ASN A 231 -11.58 20.19 -9.99
N GLU A 232 -10.60 20.80 -9.31
CA GLU A 232 -9.78 21.90 -9.86
C GLU A 232 -8.77 21.39 -10.91
N ARG A 233 -8.17 20.22 -10.68
CA ARG A 233 -7.11 19.65 -11.54
C ARG A 233 -7.60 18.55 -12.49
N GLY A 234 -8.82 18.05 -12.30
CA GLY A 234 -9.41 17.01 -13.12
C GLY A 234 -8.58 15.72 -13.16
N SER A 235 -8.58 15.06 -14.32
CA SER A 235 -7.87 13.81 -14.58
C SER A 235 -6.37 13.91 -14.38
N ASP A 236 -5.75 15.08 -14.61
CA ASP A 236 -4.31 15.28 -14.45
C ASP A 236 -3.85 15.01 -13.02
N TYR A 237 -4.70 15.24 -12.01
CA TYR A 237 -4.33 14.96 -10.62
C TYR A 237 -4.20 13.48 -10.32
N LEU A 238 -5.11 12.66 -10.85
CA LEU A 238 -5.02 11.21 -10.71
C LEU A 238 -3.83 10.67 -11.50
N ILE A 239 -3.56 11.21 -12.70
CA ILE A 239 -2.40 10.83 -13.52
C ILE A 239 -1.10 11.13 -12.76
N ASP A 240 -0.94 12.34 -12.24
CA ASP A 240 0.22 12.72 -11.43
C ASP A 240 0.39 11.79 -10.23
N PHE A 241 -0.70 11.41 -9.58
CA PHE A 241 -0.67 10.46 -8.48
C PHE A 241 -0.16 9.08 -8.91
N VAL A 242 -0.71 8.49 -9.98
CA VAL A 242 -0.35 7.12 -10.40
C VAL A 242 1.05 7.05 -11.02
N LEU A 243 1.51 8.09 -11.70
CA LEU A 243 2.87 8.14 -12.26
C LEU A 243 3.97 8.11 -11.21
N ASN A 244 3.64 8.48 -9.96
CA ASN A 244 4.55 8.36 -8.83
C ASN A 244 4.49 6.97 -8.15
N LYS A 245 3.78 5.98 -8.74
CA LYS A 245 3.60 4.65 -8.16
C LYS A 245 4.21 3.57 -9.06
N GLU A 246 5.08 2.76 -8.48
CA GLU A 246 5.73 1.66 -9.20
C GLU A 246 4.74 0.64 -9.77
N TYR A 247 3.64 0.36 -9.06
CA TYR A 247 2.63 -0.59 -9.52
C TYR A 247 1.98 -0.16 -10.83
N TRP A 248 1.83 1.16 -11.03
CA TRP A 248 1.20 1.71 -12.22
C TRP A 248 2.11 1.57 -13.44
N ILE A 249 3.40 1.87 -13.27
CA ILE A 249 4.41 1.66 -14.31
C ILE A 249 4.48 0.18 -14.70
N LYS A 250 4.44 -0.74 -13.72
CA LYS A 250 4.37 -2.20 -13.98
C LYS A 250 3.11 -2.58 -14.75
N TYR A 251 1.95 -2.05 -14.37
CA TYR A 251 0.70 -2.28 -15.06
C TYR A 251 0.75 -1.84 -16.52
N LEU A 252 1.16 -0.59 -16.78
CA LEU A 252 1.29 -0.07 -18.14
C LEU A 252 2.32 -0.85 -18.96
N SER A 253 3.44 -1.24 -18.35
CA SER A 253 4.47 -2.09 -18.97
C SER A 253 3.93 -3.43 -19.44
N LYS A 254 3.06 -4.07 -18.63
CA LYS A 254 2.42 -5.34 -18.98
C LYS A 254 1.30 -5.16 -19.99
N ARG A 255 0.53 -4.08 -19.89
CA ARG A 255 -0.62 -3.81 -20.76
C ARG A 255 -0.21 -3.40 -22.17
N TYR A 256 0.90 -2.67 -22.29
CA TYR A 256 1.45 -2.14 -23.54
C TYR A 256 2.86 -2.70 -23.80
N GLU A 257 3.07 -3.99 -23.52
CA GLU A 257 4.38 -4.66 -23.61
C GLU A 257 5.03 -4.49 -24.98
N ASP A 258 4.28 -4.71 -26.06
CA ASP A 258 4.77 -4.58 -27.43
C ASP A 258 5.22 -3.13 -27.72
N PHE A 259 4.41 -2.15 -27.36
CA PHE A 259 4.71 -0.73 -27.56
C PHE A 259 5.96 -0.31 -26.79
N ILE A 260 6.05 -0.68 -25.51
CA ILE A 260 7.20 -0.32 -24.66
C ILE A 260 8.46 -1.04 -25.11
N THR A 261 8.37 -2.30 -25.53
CA THR A 261 9.51 -3.07 -26.04
C THR A 261 10.05 -2.46 -27.33
N GLU A 262 9.18 -2.15 -28.30
CA GLU A 262 9.57 -1.53 -29.56
C GLU A 262 10.31 -0.20 -29.33
N HIS A 263 9.77 0.67 -28.48
CA HIS A 263 10.38 1.98 -28.24
C HIS A 263 11.64 1.90 -27.36
N THR A 264 11.72 0.94 -26.43
CA THR A 264 12.92 0.73 -25.61
C THR A 264 14.07 0.15 -26.42
N GLN A 265 13.79 -0.65 -27.46
CA GLN A 265 14.81 -1.27 -28.30
C GLN A 265 15.70 -0.22 -29.00
N VAL A 266 15.13 0.92 -29.42
CA VAL A 266 15.89 2.04 -30.00
C VAL A 266 17.00 2.52 -29.05
N PHE A 267 16.71 2.60 -27.75
CA PHE A 267 17.69 3.01 -26.74
C PHE A 267 18.71 1.92 -26.45
N VAL A 268 18.31 0.65 -26.52
CA VAL A 268 19.24 -0.48 -26.40
C VAL A 268 20.27 -0.44 -27.52
N ASP A 269 19.81 -0.28 -28.77
CA ASP A 269 20.68 -0.19 -29.94
C ASP A 269 21.65 1.01 -29.84
N GLN A 270 21.16 2.17 -29.37
CA GLN A 270 21.99 3.36 -29.14
C GLN A 270 23.00 3.17 -27.99
N MET A 271 22.61 2.48 -26.91
CA MET A 271 23.53 2.13 -25.82
C MET A 271 24.65 1.21 -26.31
N GLU A 272 24.31 0.17 -27.07
CA GLU A 272 25.28 -0.74 -27.67
C GLU A 272 26.26 -0.01 -28.61
N GLU A 273 25.77 0.96 -29.39
CA GLU A 273 26.62 1.78 -30.24
C GLU A 273 27.61 2.63 -29.42
N ILE A 274 27.17 3.27 -28.34
CA ILE A 274 28.04 4.06 -27.44
C ILE A 274 29.07 3.13 -26.77
N GLU A 275 28.64 1.96 -26.28
CA GLU A 275 29.53 0.98 -25.65
C GLU A 275 30.59 0.45 -26.63
N SER A 276 30.24 0.21 -27.90
CA SER A 276 31.19 -0.21 -28.93
C SER A 276 32.31 0.81 -29.22
N LYS A 277 32.09 2.08 -28.84
CA LYS A 277 33.04 3.19 -29.02
C LYS A 277 33.85 3.48 -27.76
N LYS A 278 33.59 2.80 -26.63
CA LYS A 278 34.20 3.08 -25.33
C LYS A 278 35.73 3.17 -25.34
N ASP A 279 36.40 2.28 -26.06
CA ASP A 279 37.88 2.27 -26.16
C ASP A 279 38.44 3.30 -27.16
N LYS A 280 37.57 3.96 -27.93
CA LYS A 280 37.90 4.92 -29.00
C LYS A 280 37.62 6.37 -28.60
N ILE A 281 36.91 6.60 -27.51
CA ILE A 281 36.58 7.92 -26.96
C ILE A 281 37.17 8.02 -25.55
N ASN A 282 37.38 9.26 -25.06
CA ASN A 282 37.79 9.42 -23.67
C ASN A 282 36.61 9.11 -22.73
N GLU A 283 36.93 8.73 -21.49
CA GLU A 283 35.95 8.34 -20.48
C GLU A 283 34.91 9.44 -20.20
N TYR A 284 35.34 10.71 -20.22
CA TYR A 284 34.45 11.85 -19.97
C TYR A 284 33.37 11.99 -21.05
N ASP A 285 33.75 11.87 -22.33
CA ASP A 285 32.83 11.93 -23.48
C ASP A 285 31.91 10.71 -23.53
N TYR A 286 32.40 9.53 -23.13
CA TYR A 286 31.57 8.33 -22.95
C TYR A 286 30.46 8.57 -21.92
N LEU A 287 30.82 9.08 -20.74
CA LEU A 287 29.87 9.36 -19.67
C LEU A 287 28.85 10.45 -20.07
N ILE A 288 29.27 11.48 -20.81
CA ILE A 288 28.34 12.50 -21.32
C ILE A 288 27.31 11.87 -22.26
N GLN A 289 27.75 11.06 -23.22
CA GLN A 289 26.85 10.43 -24.19
C GLN A 289 25.89 9.46 -23.51
N MET A 290 26.39 8.64 -22.59
CA MET A 290 25.56 7.69 -21.84
C MET A 290 24.53 8.40 -20.96
N ASN A 291 24.93 9.46 -20.24
CA ASN A 291 24.01 10.23 -19.41
C ASN A 291 22.97 10.99 -20.23
N ALA A 292 23.35 11.53 -21.40
CA ALA A 292 22.40 12.17 -22.31
C ALA A 292 21.34 11.17 -22.79
N LEU A 293 21.77 9.97 -23.20
CA LEU A 293 20.88 8.91 -23.66
C LEU A 293 19.93 8.43 -22.55
N VAL A 294 20.43 8.21 -21.33
CA VAL A 294 19.60 7.84 -20.17
C VAL A 294 18.62 8.95 -19.83
N SER A 295 19.04 10.21 -19.90
CA SER A 295 18.16 11.36 -19.64
C SER A 295 17.03 11.46 -20.66
N GLU A 296 17.36 11.29 -21.95
CA GLU A 296 16.39 11.29 -23.05
C GLU A 296 15.39 10.13 -22.90
N LYS A 297 15.89 8.91 -22.65
CA LYS A 297 15.06 7.74 -22.37
C LYS A 297 14.09 8.00 -21.23
N ASN A 298 14.58 8.48 -20.09
CA ASN A 298 13.75 8.75 -18.91
C ASN A 298 12.68 9.82 -19.19
N GLN A 299 12.99 10.82 -20.01
CA GLN A 299 12.02 11.85 -20.40
C GLN A 299 10.92 11.28 -21.29
N LEU A 300 11.29 10.45 -22.27
CA LEU A 300 10.33 9.83 -23.19
C LEU A 300 9.47 8.78 -22.50
N GLU A 301 10.05 7.96 -21.61
CA GLU A 301 9.29 7.01 -20.80
C GLU A 301 8.23 7.73 -19.96
N ARG A 302 8.58 8.84 -19.31
CA ARG A 302 7.61 9.66 -18.56
C ARG A 302 6.48 10.17 -19.44
N GLU A 303 6.80 10.66 -20.65
CA GLU A 303 5.81 11.12 -21.61
C GLU A 303 4.89 9.97 -22.04
N TRP A 304 5.45 8.81 -22.39
CA TRP A 304 4.65 7.64 -22.77
C TRP A 304 3.73 7.20 -21.63
N TYR A 305 4.26 7.03 -20.41
CA TYR A 305 3.43 6.65 -19.28
C TYR A 305 2.34 7.68 -19.00
N TYR A 306 2.62 8.98 -19.14
CA TYR A 306 1.60 10.03 -19.00
C TYR A 306 0.51 9.89 -20.06
N GLN A 307 0.87 9.73 -21.34
CA GLN A 307 -0.12 9.56 -22.42
C GLN A 307 -0.92 8.26 -22.29
N LEU A 308 -0.27 7.14 -21.95
CA LEU A 308 -0.95 5.87 -21.71
C LEU A 308 -1.89 5.96 -20.49
N SER A 309 -1.54 6.75 -19.48
CA SER A 309 -2.39 6.95 -18.29
C SER A 309 -3.70 7.67 -18.62
N LYS A 310 -3.69 8.56 -19.63
CA LYS A 310 -4.91 9.24 -20.08
C LYS A 310 -5.96 8.27 -20.59
N ASN A 311 -5.59 7.09 -21.10
CA ASN A 311 -6.56 6.12 -21.58
C ASN A 311 -7.42 5.51 -20.44
N PHE A 312 -6.96 5.56 -19.19
CA PHE A 312 -7.65 4.97 -18.04
C PHE A 312 -8.26 6.03 -17.13
N VAL A 313 -7.66 7.21 -17.10
CA VAL A 313 -8.01 8.28 -16.18
C VAL A 313 -8.68 9.46 -16.91
N GLY A 314 -8.54 9.53 -18.23
CA GLY A 314 -9.10 10.58 -19.08
C GLY A 314 -10.52 10.25 -19.53
N ASP A 315 -11.50 10.87 -18.89
CA ASP A 315 -12.42 11.85 -19.47
C ASP A 315 -13.08 12.63 -18.33
#